data_AF-A0A971VFQ2-F1
#
_entry.id   AF-A0A971VFQ2-F1
#
_cell.length_a   1.000
_cell.length_b   1.000
_cell.length_c   1.000
_cell.angle_alpha   90.00
_cell.angle_beta   90.00
_cell.angle_gamma   90.00
#
_symmetry.space_group_name_H-M   'P 1'
#
loop_
_entity.id
_entity.type
_entity.pdbx_description
1 polymer ?
#
loop_
_entity_poly.entity_id
_entity_poly.type
_entity_poly.pdbx_seq_one_letter_code
_entity_poly.pdbx_strand_id
1 'polypeptide(L)'
;MEQIQTQLAQLRLHGMNRAWTALLETRKHHELSLSQGLELLLQNEQQDRENKRFDRLKKNAGFRYQASVEEVYTESERGVSKELMAALATGGYIQNGESVLITGASGCGKSFVASALGHQACMQGYKVAYYNLQKLLLRTKM
;
A
#
# COMPACT_ATOMS: atom_id res chain seq x y z
N MET A 1 -23.21 -15.83 -21.80
CA MET A 1 -22.61 -14.78 -20.96
C MET A 1 -21.84 -15.34 -19.76
N GLU A 2 -22.25 -16.47 -19.17
CA GLU A 2 -21.48 -17.15 -18.10
C GLU A 2 -20.06 -17.56 -18.50
N GLN A 3 -19.83 -17.90 -19.78
CA GLN A 3 -18.54 -18.36 -20.27
C GLN A 3 -17.39 -17.36 -20.05
N ILE A 4 -17.65 -16.05 -20.19
CA ILE A 4 -16.62 -15.01 -19.97
C ILE A 4 -16.24 -14.94 -18.49
N GLN A 5 -17.22 -14.92 -17.58
CA GLN A 5 -16.97 -14.89 -16.13
C GLN A 5 -16.20 -16.14 -15.67
N THR A 6 -16.57 -17.32 -16.18
CA THR A 6 -15.85 -18.56 -15.91
C THR A 6 -14.40 -18.51 -16.39
N GLN A 7 -14.17 -18.03 -17.62
CA GLN A 7 -12.81 -17.88 -18.17
C GLN A 7 -11.97 -16.86 -17.39
N LEU A 8 -12.54 -15.70 -17.04
CA LEU A 8 -11.86 -14.69 -16.23
C LEU A 8 -11.47 -15.25 -14.84
N ALA A 9 -12.35 -16.05 -14.23
CA ALA A 9 -12.05 -16.71 -12.97
C ALA A 9 -10.92 -17.75 -13.10
N GLN A 10 -10.94 -18.57 -14.16
CA GLN A 10 -9.87 -19.55 -14.44
C GLN A 10 -8.51 -18.89 -14.68
N LEU A 11 -8.50 -17.75 -15.38
CA LEU A 11 -7.30 -16.95 -15.62
C LEU A 11 -6.86 -16.12 -14.39
N ARG A 12 -7.60 -16.20 -13.27
CA ARG A 12 -7.37 -15.41 -12.05
C ARG A 12 -7.44 -13.89 -12.28
N LEU A 13 -8.24 -13.46 -13.25
CA LEU A 13 -8.50 -12.05 -13.59
C LEU A 13 -9.67 -11.52 -12.75
N HIS A 14 -9.48 -11.51 -11.43
CA HIS A 14 -10.56 -11.24 -10.49
C HIS A 14 -11.05 -9.79 -10.53
N GLY A 15 -10.16 -8.82 -10.78
CA GLY A 15 -10.52 -7.41 -10.94
C GLY A 15 -11.33 -7.21 -12.21
N MET A 16 -10.91 -7.79 -13.34
CA MET A 16 -11.70 -7.78 -14.58
C MET A 16 -13.08 -8.39 -14.37
N ASN A 17 -13.16 -9.54 -13.69
CA ASN A 17 -14.42 -10.25 -13.51
C ASN A 17 -15.44 -9.40 -12.72
N ARG A 18 -14.99 -8.70 -11.67
CA ARG A 18 -15.88 -7.79 -10.92
C ARG A 18 -16.34 -6.60 -11.77
N ALA A 19 -15.43 -5.98 -12.51
CA ALA A 19 -15.75 -4.86 -13.39
C ALA A 19 -16.70 -5.27 -14.52
N TRP A 20 -16.49 -6.46 -15.10
CA TRP A 20 -17.37 -7.05 -16.10
C TRP A 20 -18.79 -7.25 -15.56
N THR A 21 -18.94 -7.85 -14.38
CA THR A 21 -20.25 -8.02 -13.72
C THR A 21 -20.92 -6.67 -13.46
N ALA A 22 -20.18 -5.67 -12.96
CA ALA A 22 -20.72 -4.33 -12.73
C ALA A 22 -21.19 -3.63 -14.02
N LEU A 23 -20.47 -3.80 -15.14
CA LEU A 23 -20.87 -3.27 -16.45
C LEU A 23 -22.16 -3.90 -17.00
N LEU A 24 -22.38 -5.19 -16.72
CA LEU A 24 -23.61 -5.88 -17.09
C LEU A 24 -24.79 -5.39 -16.25
N GLU A 25 -24.60 -5.29 -14.93
CA GLU A 25 -25.65 -4.84 -13.99
C GLU A 25 -26.08 -3.40 -14.24
N THR A 26 -25.13 -2.51 -14.48
CA THR A 26 -25.40 -1.09 -14.75
C THR A 26 -25.88 -0.83 -16.18
N ARG A 27 -25.91 -1.87 -17.03
CA ARG A 27 -26.15 -1.80 -18.47
C ARG A 27 -25.22 -0.86 -19.24
N LYS A 28 -24.22 -0.20 -18.64
CA LYS A 28 -23.36 0.81 -19.28
C LYS A 28 -22.47 0.30 -20.42
N HIS A 29 -22.43 -1.01 -20.66
CA HIS A 29 -21.67 -1.60 -21.77
C HIS A 29 -22.07 -1.08 -23.16
N HIS A 30 -23.30 -0.55 -23.34
CA HIS A 30 -23.74 0.03 -24.62
C HIS A 30 -23.26 1.47 -24.85
N GLU A 31 -22.81 2.16 -23.80
CA GLU A 31 -22.31 3.54 -23.87
C GLU A 31 -20.79 3.59 -24.13
N LEU A 32 -20.10 2.44 -24.03
CA LEU A 32 -18.66 2.33 -24.19
C LEU A 32 -18.32 1.71 -25.53
N SER A 33 -17.34 2.30 -26.23
CA SER A 33 -16.67 1.60 -27.31
C SER A 33 -15.92 0.36 -26.79
N LEU A 34 -15.66 -0.61 -27.67
CA LEU A 34 -14.91 -1.82 -27.31
C LEU A 34 -13.57 -1.51 -26.64
N SER A 35 -12.83 -0.52 -27.17
CA SER A 35 -11.53 -0.11 -26.62
C SER A 35 -11.67 0.47 -25.21
N GLN A 36 -12.65 1.34 -24.98
CA GLN A 36 -12.90 1.93 -23.65
C GLN A 36 -13.33 0.88 -22.63
N GLY A 37 -14.19 -0.06 -23.04
CA GLY A 37 -14.59 -1.18 -22.18
C GLY A 37 -13.40 -2.06 -21.80
N LEU A 38 -12.53 -2.40 -22.77
CA LEU A 38 -11.33 -3.19 -22.51
C LEU A 38 -10.34 -2.47 -21.60
N GLU A 39 -10.11 -1.17 -21.83
CA GLU A 39 -9.25 -0.34 -20.99
C GLU A 39 -9.74 -0.30 -19.54
N LEU A 40 -11.04 -0.11 -19.33
CA LEU A 40 -11.65 -0.14 -18.00
C LEU A 40 -11.44 -1.48 -17.29
N LEU A 41 -11.64 -2.60 -18.00
CA LEU A 41 -11.41 -3.93 -17.45
C LEU A 41 -9.94 -4.13 -17.04
N LEU A 42 -9.01 -3.73 -17.91
CA LEU A 42 -7.57 -3.82 -17.67
C LEU A 42 -7.13 -2.99 -16.45
N GLN A 43 -7.61 -1.76 -16.35
CA GLN A 43 -7.35 -0.88 -15.20
C GLN A 43 -7.84 -1.50 -13.89
N ASN A 44 -9.05 -2.08 -13.88
CA ASN A 44 -9.60 -2.73 -12.69
C ASN A 44 -8.78 -3.96 -12.25
N GLU A 45 -8.25 -4.73 -13.20
CA GLU A 45 -7.37 -5.85 -12.90
C GLU A 45 -6.02 -5.42 -12.36
N GLN A 46 -5.42 -4.40 -12.96
CA GLN A 46 -4.17 -3.84 -12.47
C GLN A 46 -4.34 -3.35 -11.03
N GLN A 47 -5.39 -2.58 -10.75
CA GLN A 47 -5.69 -2.10 -9.41
C GLN A 47 -5.91 -3.24 -8.40
N ASP A 48 -6.65 -4.31 -8.79
CA ASP A 48 -6.85 -5.48 -7.91
C ASP A 48 -5.53 -6.16 -7.56
N ARG A 49 -4.61 -6.28 -8.52
CA ARG A 49 -3.28 -6.88 -8.30
C ARG A 49 -2.41 -6.00 -7.42
N GLU A 50 -2.42 -4.70 -7.63
CA GLU A 50 -1.69 -3.73 -6.80
C GLU A 50 -2.19 -3.77 -5.35
N ASN A 51 -3.51 -3.75 -5.15
CA ASN A 51 -4.12 -3.86 -3.83
C ASN A 51 -3.75 -5.17 -3.13
N LYS A 52 -3.86 -6.32 -3.82
CA LYS A 52 -3.46 -7.63 -3.26
C LYS A 52 -1.97 -7.69 -2.93
N ARG A 53 -1.11 -7.08 -3.76
CA ARG A 53 0.32 -6.99 -3.49
C ARG A 53 0.56 -6.17 -2.23
N PHE A 54 -0.08 -5.01 -2.12
CA PHE A 54 0.01 -4.13 -0.97
C PHE A 54 -0.46 -4.81 0.32
N ASP A 55 -1.65 -5.43 0.31
CA ASP A 55 -2.20 -6.13 1.48
C ASP A 55 -1.27 -7.25 1.97
N ARG A 56 -0.68 -8.00 1.04
CA ARG A 56 0.32 -9.03 1.36
C ARG A 56 1.57 -8.43 1.99
N LEU A 57 2.10 -7.33 1.45
CA LEU A 57 3.29 -6.65 1.99
C LEU A 57 3.01 -6.09 3.39
N LYS A 58 1.89 -5.38 3.56
CA LYS A 58 1.42 -4.83 4.83
C LYS A 58 1.24 -5.92 5.88
N LYS A 59 0.60 -7.05 5.52
CA LYS A 59 0.42 -8.19 6.43
C LYS A 59 1.75 -8.79 6.85
N ASN A 60 2.68 -8.96 5.91
CA ASN A 60 4.00 -9.52 6.20
C ASN A 60 4.88 -8.60 7.06
N ALA A 61 4.71 -7.28 6.94
CA ALA A 61 5.47 -6.32 7.72
C ALA A 61 5.15 -6.37 9.22
N GLY A 62 3.92 -6.75 9.58
CA GLY A 62 3.54 -6.98 10.98
C GLY A 62 3.58 -5.73 11.85
N PHE A 63 3.17 -4.58 11.30
CA PHE A 63 3.16 -3.30 12.01
C PHE A 63 2.34 -3.38 13.31
N ARG A 64 2.86 -2.74 14.37
CA ARG A 64 2.13 -2.63 15.65
C ARG A 64 0.91 -1.70 15.52
N TYR A 65 1.03 -0.66 14.71
CA TYR A 65 0.01 0.36 14.49
C TYR A 65 -0.39 0.36 13.02
N GLN A 66 -1.69 0.50 12.74
CA GLN A 66 -2.14 0.95 11.43
C GLN A 66 -1.97 2.46 11.42
N ALA A 67 -0.99 2.93 10.64
CA ALA A 67 -0.60 4.33 10.60
C ALA A 67 -0.44 4.74 9.14
N SER A 68 -0.97 5.90 8.79
CA SER A 68 -0.71 6.58 7.51
C SER A 68 0.22 7.78 7.72
N VAL A 69 0.90 8.22 6.66
CA VAL A 69 1.79 9.40 6.76
C VAL A 69 0.96 10.67 6.97
N GLU A 70 -0.25 10.68 6.43
CA GLU A 70 -1.24 11.76 6.54
C GLU A 70 -1.75 11.95 7.98
N GLU A 71 -1.78 10.87 8.77
CA GLU A 71 -2.16 10.90 10.20
C GLU A 71 -1.02 11.35 11.12
N VAL A 72 0.20 11.53 10.60
CA VAL A 72 1.32 12.01 11.42
C VAL A 72 1.07 13.48 11.76
N TYR A 73 0.72 13.75 13.03
CA TYR A 73 0.56 15.10 13.55
C TYR A 73 1.86 15.91 13.42
N THR A 74 1.92 16.78 12.43
CA THR A 74 3.01 17.74 12.19
C THR A 74 2.65 19.08 12.82
N GLU A 75 2.48 19.12 14.15
CA GLU A 75 2.41 20.39 14.87
C GLU A 75 3.82 20.98 14.94
N SER A 76 3.97 22.27 14.66
CA SER A 76 5.25 22.99 14.63
C SER A 76 6.04 22.86 15.96
N GLU A 77 5.35 22.69 17.08
CA GLU A 77 5.98 22.49 18.40
C GLU A 77 6.68 21.13 18.56
N ARG A 78 6.38 20.13 17.73
CA ARG A 78 6.97 18.78 17.83
C ARG A 78 8.24 18.60 16.98
N GLY A 79 8.66 19.62 16.23
CA GLY A 79 9.91 19.60 15.45
C GLY A 79 9.89 18.72 14.20
N VAL A 80 8.74 18.14 13.83
CA VAL A 80 8.58 17.37 12.58
C VAL A 80 7.97 18.28 11.53
N SER A 81 8.78 18.72 10.57
CA SER A 81 8.28 19.52 9.45
C SER A 81 7.45 18.66 8.50
N LYS A 82 6.33 19.21 8.02
CA LYS A 82 5.46 18.55 7.05
C LYS A 82 6.22 18.28 5.74
N GLU A 83 7.13 19.18 5.39
CA GLU A 83 8.02 19.08 4.24
C GLU A 83 8.93 17.86 4.34
N LEU A 84 9.52 17.59 5.52
CA LEU A 84 10.36 16.41 5.73
C LEU A 84 9.53 15.13 5.62
N MET A 85 8.35 15.09 6.24
CA MET A 85 7.48 13.91 6.13
C MET A 85 7.05 13.65 4.70
N ALA A 86 6.72 14.69 3.93
CA ALA A 86 6.41 14.57 2.51
C ALA A 86 7.62 14.06 1.70
N ALA A 87 8.82 14.58 1.97
CA ALA A 87 10.05 14.13 1.32
C ALA A 87 10.34 12.65 1.64
N LEU A 88 10.23 12.23 2.90
CA LEU A 88 10.38 10.83 3.28
C LEU A 88 9.29 9.94 2.65
N ALA A 89 8.06 10.44 2.52
CA ALA A 89 6.96 9.71 1.89
C ALA A 89 7.17 9.43 0.40
N THR A 90 8.11 10.10 -0.27
CA THR A 90 8.53 9.77 -1.66
C THR A 90 9.32 8.47 -1.74
N GLY A 91 9.91 8.02 -0.63
CA GLY A 91 10.75 6.81 -0.58
C GLY A 91 12.17 6.99 -1.14
N GLY A 92 12.62 8.22 -1.43
CA GLY A 92 13.97 8.47 -1.94
C GLY A 92 15.08 7.90 -1.05
N TYR A 93 14.91 8.00 0.28
CA TYR A 93 15.86 7.42 1.24
C TYR A 93 16.01 5.89 1.10
N ILE A 94 14.94 5.18 0.71
CA ILE A 94 14.98 3.72 0.48
C ILE A 94 15.79 3.41 -0.78
N GLN A 95 15.57 4.20 -1.84
CA GLN A 95 16.29 4.05 -3.11
C GLN A 95 17.79 4.33 -2.95
N ASN A 96 18.14 5.33 -2.15
CA ASN A 96 19.51 5.72 -1.89
C ASN A 96 20.20 4.85 -0.81
N GLY A 97 19.47 3.97 -0.11
CA GLY A 97 20.00 3.19 1.00
C GLY A 97 20.31 4.01 2.26
N GLU A 98 19.66 5.16 2.41
CA GLU A 98 19.81 6.07 3.53
C GLU A 98 18.96 5.62 4.74
N SER A 99 19.46 5.88 5.94
CA SER A 99 18.78 5.54 7.19
C SER A 99 18.03 6.73 7.75
N VAL A 100 16.77 6.52 8.14
CA VAL A 100 15.95 7.53 8.83
C VAL A 100 16.00 7.29 10.33
N LEU A 101 16.58 8.23 11.07
CA LEU A 101 16.65 8.19 12.52
C LEU A 101 15.52 9.04 13.12
N ILE A 102 14.67 8.42 13.95
CA ILE A 102 13.55 9.09 14.62
C ILE A 102 13.89 9.24 16.11
N THR A 103 14.05 10.48 16.56
CA THR A 103 14.40 10.82 17.96
C THR A 103 13.24 11.54 18.65
N GLY A 104 13.28 11.60 19.99
CA GLY A 104 12.27 12.28 20.82
C GLY A 104 11.91 11.51 22.08
N ALA A 105 11.23 12.20 23.01
CA ALA A 105 10.81 11.63 24.30
C ALA A 105 9.87 10.42 24.13
N SER A 106 9.77 9.59 25.18
CA SER A 106 8.83 8.47 25.19
C SER A 106 7.39 8.96 25.04
N GLY A 107 6.55 8.22 24.33
CA GLY A 107 5.15 8.59 24.09
C GLY A 107 4.89 9.59 22.95
N CYS A 108 5.92 10.21 22.36
CA CYS A 108 5.75 11.20 21.27
C CYS A 108 5.41 10.61 19.88
N GLY A 109 5.05 9.33 19.78
CA GLY A 109 4.62 8.74 18.51
C GLY A 109 5.74 8.22 17.59
N LYS A 110 6.99 8.05 18.05
CA LYS A 110 8.09 7.52 17.20
C LYS A 110 7.75 6.21 16.49
N SER A 111 7.18 5.25 17.22
CA SER A 111 6.75 3.96 16.63
C SER A 111 5.60 4.13 15.65
N PHE A 112 4.77 5.17 15.81
CA PHE A 112 3.71 5.50 14.87
C PHE A 112 4.31 6.02 13.56
N VAL A 113 5.23 7.00 13.62
CA VAL A 113 5.95 7.52 12.44
C VAL A 113 6.70 6.41 11.70
N ALA A 114 7.42 5.54 12.42
CA ALA A 114 8.09 4.40 11.81
C ALA A 114 7.11 3.44 11.10
N SER A 115 5.93 3.23 11.68
CA SER A 115 4.88 2.40 11.07
C SER A 115 4.27 3.07 9.84
N ALA A 116 4.06 4.39 9.88
CA ALA A 116 3.55 5.19 8.76
C ALA A 116 4.50 5.17 7.55
N LEU A 117 5.80 5.40 7.79
CA LEU A 117 6.82 5.29 6.74
C LEU A 117 6.91 3.87 6.19
N GLY A 118 6.85 2.85 7.04
CA GLY A 118 6.81 1.46 6.61
C GLY A 118 5.55 1.11 5.79
N HIS A 119 4.40 1.65 6.16
CA HIS A 119 3.15 1.49 5.43
C HIS A 119 3.26 2.10 4.03
N GLN A 120 3.78 3.33 3.94
CA GLN A 120 4.02 4.03 2.69
C GLN A 120 5.02 3.26 1.80
N ALA A 121 6.09 2.72 2.37
CA ALA A 121 7.02 1.85 1.64
C ALA A 121 6.33 0.59 1.10
N CYS A 122 5.38 -0.01 1.84
CA CYS A 122 4.58 -1.12 1.34
C CYS A 122 3.68 -0.70 0.16
N MET A 123 3.09 0.50 0.21
CA MET A 123 2.29 1.05 -0.90
C MET A 123 3.15 1.25 -2.16
N GLN A 124 4.39 1.66 -2.01
CA GLN A 124 5.38 1.75 -3.08
C GLN A 124 5.91 0.37 -3.54
N GLY A 125 5.46 -0.72 -2.92
CA GLY A 125 5.78 -2.08 -3.31
C GLY A 125 7.06 -2.65 -2.69
N TYR A 126 7.67 -1.98 -1.71
CA TYR A 126 8.82 -2.48 -0.97
C TYR A 126 8.43 -3.53 0.08
N LYS A 127 9.34 -4.47 0.34
CA LYS A 127 9.21 -5.43 1.44
C LYS A 127 9.70 -4.75 2.72
N VAL A 128 8.82 -4.70 3.72
CA VAL A 128 9.13 -4.09 5.02
C VAL A 128 9.03 -5.16 6.10
N ALA A 129 9.81 -5.00 7.17
CA ALA A 129 9.69 -5.81 8.38
C ALA A 129 9.83 -4.91 9.61
N TYR A 130 8.91 -5.06 10.56
CA TYR A 130 8.87 -4.24 11.77
C TYR A 130 9.28 -5.04 13.00
N TYR A 131 10.24 -4.51 13.77
CA TYR A 131 10.73 -5.14 15.00
C TYR A 131 10.89 -4.11 16.11
N ASN A 132 10.60 -4.52 17.34
CA ASN A 132 11.22 -3.90 18.51
C ASN A 132 12.61 -4.51 18.72
N LEU A 133 13.45 -3.88 19.55
CA LEU A 133 14.84 -4.33 19.75
C LEU A 133 14.92 -5.80 20.19
N GLN A 134 14.07 -6.22 21.15
CA GLN A 134 14.05 -7.59 21.64
C GLN A 134 13.76 -8.61 20.54
N LYS A 135 12.73 -8.38 19.71
CA LYS A 135 12.39 -9.27 18.59
C LYS A 135 13.45 -9.24 17.49
N LEU A 136 14.08 -8.09 17.27
CA LEU A 136 15.14 -7.95 16.29
C LEU A 136 16.33 -8.84 16.68
N LEU A 137 16.81 -8.70 17.92
CA LEU A 137 17.94 -9.48 18.45
C LEU A 137 17.70 -10.99 18.33
N LEU A 138 16.52 -11.47 18.73
CA LEU A 138 16.14 -12.89 18.59
C LEU A 138 16.18 -13.38 17.14
N ARG A 139 15.87 -12.50 16.18
CA ARG A 139 15.87 -12.85 14.75
C ARG A 139 17.26 -12.82 14.14
N THR A 140 18.15 -11.94 14.61
CA THR A 140 19.48 -11.72 14.03
C THR A 140 20.58 -12.66 14.53
N LYS A 141 20.29 -13.60 15.45
CA LYS A 141 21.29 -14.53 16.02
C LYS A 141 22.59 -13.82 16.45
N MET A 142 22.46 -12.64 17.05
CA MET A 142 23.49 -12.05 17.90
C MET A 142 23.17 -12.45 19.33
#